data_AF-A0A8J2PXD8-F1
#
_entry.id   AF-A0A8J2PXD8-F1
#
_cell.length_a   1.000
_cell.length_b   1.000
_cell.length_c   1.000
_cell.angle_alpha   90.00
_cell.angle_beta   90.00
_cell.angle_gamma   90.00
#
_symmetry.space_group_name_H-M   'P 1'
#
loop_
_entity.id
_entity.type
_entity.pdbx_description
1 polymer ?
#
loop_
_entity_poly.entity_id
_entity_poly.type
_entity_poly.pdbx_seq_one_letter_code
_entity_poly.pdbx_strand_id
1 'polypeptide(L)'
;MEIDATLRKFWELECVTTKRVFTQEEEDFISHFNKTTVRKGDGSYEVSLPFKKDVRVLGGSKHHALKRFYQTENRLSRNAKLREQY
;
A
#
# COMPACT_ATOMS: atom_id res chain seq x y z
N MET A 1 -40.48 1.54 22.24
CA MET A 1 -40.65 0.54 21.16
C MET A 1 -40.90 1.16 19.80
N GLU A 2 -41.64 2.26 19.69
CA GLU A 2 -41.95 2.91 18.39
C GLU A 2 -40.75 3.64 17.77
N ILE A 3 -39.88 4.22 18.60
CA ILE A 3 -38.64 4.90 18.17
C ILE A 3 -37.65 3.91 17.52
N ASP A 4 -37.42 2.74 18.12
CA ASP A 4 -36.51 1.74 17.55
C ASP A 4 -37.00 1.23 16.20
N ALA A 5 -38.31 1.05 16.03
CA ALA A 5 -38.92 0.65 14.77
C ALA A 5 -38.77 1.74 13.70
N THR A 6 -38.91 3.00 14.10
CA THR A 6 -38.75 4.16 13.21
C THR A 6 -37.29 4.34 12.80
N LEU A 7 -36.37 4.17 13.76
CA LEU A 7 -34.93 4.25 13.53
C LEU A 7 -34.45 3.13 12.61
N ARG A 8 -34.94 1.89 12.78
CA ARG A 8 -34.65 0.79 11.86
C ARG A 8 -35.15 1.06 10.45
N LYS A 9 -36.40 1.50 10.29
CA LYS A 9 -36.95 1.85 8.97
C LYS A 9 -36.19 2.99 8.30
N PHE A 10 -35.76 3.98 9.07
CA PHE A 10 -34.92 5.07 8.58
C PHE A 10 -33.57 4.53 8.07
N TRP A 11 -32.92 3.67 8.85
CA TRP A 11 -31.67 3.02 8.46
C TRP A 11 -31.84 2.10 7.24
N GLU A 12 -32.95 1.37 7.13
CA GLU A 12 -33.27 0.51 5.98
C GLU A 12 -33.55 1.32 4.71
N LEU A 13 -34.15 2.52 4.82
CA LEU A 13 -34.42 3.42 3.70
C LEU A 13 -33.17 4.18 3.23
N GLU A 14 -32.32 4.65 4.15
CA GLU A 14 -31.06 5.32 3.80
C GLU A 14 -29.97 4.33 3.37
N CYS A 15 -29.97 3.11 3.91
CA CYS A 15 -29.16 2.01 3.42
C CYS A 15 -29.84 1.37 2.20
N VAL A 16 -29.98 2.15 1.12
CA VAL A 16 -30.25 1.54 -0.18
C VAL A 16 -29.13 0.52 -0.41
N THR A 17 -29.47 -0.76 -0.42
CA THR A 17 -28.58 -1.83 -0.89
C THR A 17 -28.41 -1.71 -2.40
N THR A 18 -27.87 -0.59 -2.87
CA THR A 18 -27.17 -0.57 -4.13
C THR A 18 -25.99 -1.49 -3.89
N LYS A 19 -26.04 -2.67 -4.51
CA LYS A 19 -24.81 -3.45 -4.73
C LYS A 19 -23.86 -2.47 -5.41
N ARG A 20 -22.93 -1.93 -4.62
CA ARG A 20 -21.94 -0.99 -5.12
C ARG A 20 -21.18 -1.76 -6.18
N VAL A 21 -21.36 -1.34 -7.43
CA VAL A 21 -20.59 -1.90 -8.54
C VAL A 21 -19.19 -1.38 -8.34
N PHE A 22 -18.30 -2.27 -7.90
CA PHE A 22 -16.89 -1.94 -7.80
C PHE A 22 -16.32 -1.83 -9.21
N THR A 23 -15.44 -0.86 -9.40
CA THR A 23 -14.53 -0.87 -10.54
C THR A 23 -13.58 -2.06 -10.41
N GLN A 24 -13.01 -2.53 -11.53
CA GLN A 24 -12.03 -3.62 -11.49
C GLN A 24 -10.85 -3.30 -10.56
N GLU A 25 -10.42 -2.02 -10.51
CA GLU A 25 -9.36 -1.57 -9.61
C GLU A 25 -9.74 -1.70 -8.13
N GLU A 26 -10.99 -1.39 -7.77
CA GLU A 26 -11.49 -1.56 -6.41
C GLU A 26 -11.57 -3.04 -6.03
N GLU A 27 -12.03 -3.92 -6.93
CA GLU A 27 -12.05 -5.36 -6.68
C GLU A 27 -10.65 -5.93 -6.48
N ASP A 28 -9.69 -5.53 -7.32
CA ASP A 28 -8.29 -5.95 -7.22
C ASP A 28 -7.67 -5.47 -5.91
N PHE A 29 -7.95 -4.22 -5.50
CA PHE A 29 -7.52 -3.68 -4.22
C PHE A 29 -8.09 -4.46 -3.03
N ILE A 30 -9.41 -4.73 -3.02
CA ILE A 30 -10.07 -5.49 -1.96
C ILE A 30 -9.49 -6.91 -1.87
N SER A 31 -9.29 -7.57 -3.02
CA SER A 31 -8.66 -8.89 -3.11
C SER A 31 -7.25 -8.90 -2.55
N HIS A 32 -6.43 -7.90 -2.91
CA HIS A 32 -5.07 -7.74 -2.39
C HIS A 32 -5.05 -7.47 -0.88
N PHE A 33 -5.89 -6.55 -0.41
CA PHE A 33 -6.00 -6.21 1.00
C PHE A 33 -6.39 -7.44 1.84
N ASN A 34 -7.42 -8.18 1.42
CA ASN A 34 -7.86 -9.39 2.13
C ASN A 34 -6.80 -10.50 2.15
N LYS A 35 -5.96 -10.59 1.11
CA LYS A 35 -4.88 -11.60 1.04
C LYS A 35 -3.64 -11.22 1.83
N THR A 36 -3.35 -9.93 1.95
CA THR A 36 -2.04 -9.45 2.41
C THR A 36 -2.06 -8.66 3.71
N THR A 37 -3.24 -8.25 4.17
CA THR A 37 -3.40 -7.58 5.45
C THR A 37 -3.75 -8.58 6.53
N VAL A 38 -2.88 -8.74 7.52
CA VAL A 38 -3.08 -9.65 8.65
C VAL A 38 -2.95 -8.87 9.95
N ARG A 39 -3.90 -9.08 10.86
CA ARG A 39 -3.81 -8.58 12.23
C ARG A 39 -2.97 -9.54 13.07
N LYS A 40 -1.88 -9.03 13.64
CA LYS A 40 -0.97 -9.77 14.51
C LYS A 40 -1.55 -9.92 15.92
N GLY A 41 -1.03 -10.89 16.67
CA GLY A 41 -1.46 -11.17 18.04
C GLY A 41 -1.20 -10.03 19.03
N ASP A 42 -0.29 -9.12 18.71
CA ASP A 42 0.02 -7.91 19.48
C ASP A 42 -0.91 -6.72 19.17
N GLY A 43 -1.86 -6.90 18.24
CA GLY A 43 -2.80 -5.86 17.80
C GLY A 43 -2.28 -4.96 16.67
N SER A 44 -1.05 -5.16 16.19
CA SER A 44 -0.52 -4.48 15.01
C SER A 44 -1.07 -5.09 13.70
N TYR A 45 -0.97 -4.34 12.60
CA TYR A 45 -1.33 -4.83 11.27
C TYR A 45 -0.07 -5.00 10.43
N GLU A 46 0.09 -6.18 9.84
CA GLU A 46 1.01 -6.39 8.74
C GLU A 46 0.26 -6.16 7.44
N VAL A 47 0.74 -5.24 6.61
CA VAL A 47 0.15 -4.90 5.32
C VAL A 47 1.20 -5.01 4.22
N SER A 48 0.85 -5.66 3.11
CA SER A 48 1.69 -5.62 1.91
C SER A 48 1.33 -4.42 1.06
N LEU A 49 2.32 -3.60 0.71
CA LEU A 49 2.14 -2.51 -0.24
C LEU A 49 1.81 -3.08 -1.63
N PRO A 50 0.66 -2.72 -2.22
CA PRO A 50 0.35 -3.13 -3.59
C PRO A 50 1.21 -2.34 -4.58
N PHE A 51 1.83 -3.05 -5.53
CA PHE A 51 2.45 -2.41 -6.69
C PHE A 51 1.39 -2.26 -7.79
N LYS A 52 1.23 -1.05 -8.33
CA LYS A 52 0.27 -0.76 -9.42
C LYS A 52 0.55 -1.54 -10.71
N LYS A 53 1.78 -2.04 -10.88
CA LYS A 53 2.24 -2.83 -12.03
C LYS A 53 3.18 -3.92 -11.53
N ASP A 54 3.36 -4.97 -12.34
CA ASP A 54 4.36 -5.99 -12.07
C ASP A 54 5.72 -5.32 -11.78
N VAL A 55 6.34 -5.71 -10.67
CA VAL A 55 7.65 -5.21 -10.22
C VAL A 55 8.72 -5.39 -11.31
N ARG A 56 8.54 -6.37 -12.21
CA ARG A 56 9.40 -6.60 -13.38
C ARG A 56 9.38 -5.44 -14.40
N VAL A 57 8.37 -4.56 -14.36
CA VAL A 57 8.24 -3.37 -15.21
C VAL A 57 9.17 -2.23 -14.77
N LEU A 58 9.81 -2.33 -13.59
CA LEU A 58 10.83 -1.35 -13.13
C LEU A 58 12.05 -1.24 -14.06
N GLY A 59 12.15 -2.08 -15.10
CA GLY A 59 13.09 -1.95 -16.21
C GLY A 59 14.56 -1.93 -15.78
N GLY A 60 15.39 -1.18 -16.52
CA GLY A 60 16.84 -1.05 -16.29
C GLY A 60 17.26 -0.21 -15.08
N SER A 61 16.34 0.08 -14.14
CA SER A 61 16.61 0.91 -12.95
C SER A 61 17.79 0.39 -12.12
N LYS A 62 17.95 -0.94 -12.02
CA LYS A 62 19.07 -1.58 -11.31
C LYS A 62 20.44 -1.14 -11.86
N HIS A 63 20.60 -1.04 -13.18
CA HIS A 63 21.87 -0.64 -13.77
C HIS A 63 22.22 0.80 -13.39
N HIS A 64 21.25 1.71 -13.50
CA HIS A 64 21.44 3.11 -13.12
C HIS A 64 21.71 3.26 -11.62
N ALA A 65 20.99 2.53 -10.78
CA ALA A 65 21.19 2.52 -9.33
C ALA A 65 22.59 2.04 -8.95
N LEU A 66 23.06 0.94 -9.53
CA LEU A 66 24.41 0.42 -9.30
C LEU A 66 25.49 1.39 -9.77
N LYS A 67 25.32 2.01 -10.94
CA LYS A 67 26.28 3.01 -11.43
C LYS A 67 26.39 4.18 -10.46
N ARG A 68 25.26 4.69 -9.96
CA ARG A 68 25.26 5.78 -8.95
C ARG A 68 25.87 5.32 -7.63
N PHE A 69 25.56 4.10 -7.18
CA PHE A 69 26.16 3.52 -5.98
C PHE A 69 27.69 3.50 -6.06
N TYR A 70 28.28 2.94 -7.13
CA TYR A 70 29.74 2.92 -7.28
C TYR A 70 30.36 4.31 -7.41
N GLN A 71 29.67 5.27 -8.03
CA GLN A 71 30.14 6.66 -8.09
C GLN A 71 30.19 7.28 -6.68
N THR A 72 29.16 7.04 -5.87
CA THR A 72 29.12 7.49 -4.47
C THR A 72 30.24 6.84 -3.68
N GLU A 73 30.38 5.52 -3.72
CA GLU A 73 31.44 4.78 -3.03
C GLU A 73 32.83 5.30 -3.40
N ASN A 74 33.10 5.51 -4.69
CA ASN A 74 34.37 6.08 -5.16
C ASN A 74 34.59 7.52 -4.69
N ARG A 75 33.54 8.32 -4.54
CA ARG A 75 33.64 9.69 -4.03
C ARG A 75 33.91 9.71 -2.53
N LEU A 76 33.25 8.83 -1.78
CA LEU A 76 33.42 8.70 -0.33
C LEU A 76 34.79 8.10 0.01
N SER A 77 35.29 7.14 -0.78
CA SER A 77 36.62 6.54 -0.56
C SER A 77 37.76 7.55 -0.75
N ARG A 78 37.61 8.50 -1.67
CA ARG A 78 38.59 9.56 -1.94
C ARG A 78 38.54 10.72 -0.95
N ASN A 79 37.44 10.88 -0.21
CA ASN A 79 37.25 11.99 0.71
C ASN A 79 36.74 11.49 2.07
N ALA A 80 37.69 11.25 2.99
CA ALA A 80 37.41 10.73 4.32
C ALA A 80 36.44 11.63 5.13
N LYS A 81 36.57 12.96 5.00
CA LYS A 81 35.68 13.91 5.68
C LYS A 81 34.24 13.83 5.16
N LEU A 82 34.07 13.67 3.84
CA LEU A 82 32.74 13.50 3.24
C LEU A 82 32.13 12.15 3.61
N ARG A 83 32.94 11.09 3.74
CA ARG A 83 32.49 9.76 4.19
C ARG A 83 31.94 9.78 5.61
N GLU A 84 32.52 10.57 6.50
CA GLU A 84 32.06 10.68 7.90
C GLU A 84 30.70 11.39 8.02
N GLN A 85 30.31 12.18 7.03
CA GLN A 85 29.06 12.95 7.02
C GLN A 85 27.88 12.25 6.32
N TYR A 86 28.11 11.12 5.66
CA TYR A 86 27.12 10.33 4.92
C TYR A 86 26.68 9.12 5.73
#